data_AF-A0A2N6T4H0-F1
#
_entry.id   AF-A0A2N6T4H0-F1
#
_cell.length_a   1.000
_cell.length_b   1.000
_cell.length_c   1.000
_cell.angle_alpha   90.00
_cell.angle_beta   90.00
_cell.angle_gamma   90.00
#
_symmetry.space_group_name_H-M   'P 1'
#
loop_
_entity.id
_entity.type
_entity.pdbx_description
1 polymer ?
#
loop_
_entity_poly.entity_id
_entity_poly.type
_entity_poly.pdbx_seq_one_letter_code
_entity_poly.pdbx_strand_id
1 'polypeptide(L)'
;MYENLMTILGLRPDAQGEGDAAPARVAPAVPRPLILIPLEDHITIVGGDGDDTILGLTDGTTMTGAEYLAQHHGDELEVAVFHPQEGAVNLYDTQRFANRKQRDLARATLPTCPVPGCRHAADNCEVHHIKAWSRGGHTNMNNLAMLCRYHNRTNDDDPAHAHRGRVENIRGVPTWRSPRGHLVANTTHPYGAMTLLYGR
;
A
#
# COMPACT_ATOMS: atom_id res chain seq x y z
N MET A 1 -51.93 -37.04 -5.27
CA MET A 1 -52.47 -35.82 -4.63
C MET A 1 -51.52 -35.20 -3.58
N TYR A 2 -50.40 -35.85 -3.22
CA TYR A 2 -49.37 -35.30 -2.30
C TYR A 2 -48.24 -34.54 -3.02
N GLU A 3 -47.89 -34.94 -4.26
CA GLU A 3 -46.78 -34.35 -5.05
C GLU A 3 -47.00 -32.88 -5.47
N ASN A 4 -48.25 -32.45 -5.67
CA ASN A 4 -48.56 -31.07 -6.08
C ASN A 4 -48.52 -30.04 -4.93
N LEU A 5 -48.53 -30.47 -3.67
CA LEU A 5 -48.46 -29.55 -2.52
C LEU A 5 -46.99 -29.13 -2.23
N MET A 6 -46.02 -29.99 -2.54
CA MET A 6 -44.59 -29.75 -2.26
C MET A 6 -43.94 -28.75 -3.21
N THR A 7 -44.45 -28.63 -4.45
CA THR A 7 -43.90 -27.69 -5.45
C THR A 7 -44.31 -26.23 -5.17
N ILE A 8 -45.47 -25.99 -4.55
CA ILE A 8 -45.95 -24.64 -4.23
C ILE A 8 -45.19 -24.03 -3.02
N LEU A 9 -44.63 -24.86 -2.13
CA LEU A 9 -43.90 -24.42 -0.94
C LEU A 9 -42.38 -24.27 -1.16
N GLY A 10 -41.87 -24.53 -2.37
CA GLY A 10 -40.46 -24.31 -2.70
C GLY A 10 -39.44 -25.20 -1.96
N LEU A 11 -39.89 -26.29 -1.34
CA LEU A 11 -39.02 -27.22 -0.61
C LEU A 11 -38.65 -28.39 -1.54
N ARG A 12 -37.38 -28.44 -1.97
CA ARG A 12 -36.81 -29.62 -2.64
C ARG A 12 -36.39 -30.66 -1.59
N PRO A 13 -36.50 -31.97 -1.89
CA PRO A 13 -36.01 -33.02 -1.01
C PRO A 13 -34.48 -32.97 -0.92
N ASP A 14 -33.97 -33.19 0.29
CA ASP A 14 -32.55 -33.21 0.61
C ASP A 14 -31.84 -34.33 -0.15
N ALA A 15 -31.21 -33.99 -1.28
CA ALA A 15 -30.25 -34.86 -1.95
C ALA A 15 -28.86 -34.50 -1.46
N GLN A 16 -28.37 -35.29 -0.50
CA GLN A 16 -26.96 -35.38 -0.15
C GLN A 16 -26.17 -35.78 -1.40
N GLY A 17 -25.34 -34.86 -1.88
CA GLY A 17 -24.36 -35.09 -2.92
C GLY A 17 -23.15 -34.22 -2.59
N GLU A 18 -22.09 -34.86 -2.12
CA GLU A 18 -20.77 -34.27 -1.92
C GLU A 18 -20.31 -33.62 -3.23
N GLY A 19 -20.42 -32.30 -3.30
CA GLY A 19 -19.78 -31.52 -4.35
C GLY A 19 -18.34 -31.28 -3.94
N ASP A 20 -17.41 -31.87 -4.69
CA ASP A 20 -16.03 -31.41 -4.75
C ASP A 20 -16.05 -29.92 -5.14
N ALA A 21 -15.99 -29.05 -4.13
CA ALA A 21 -15.88 -27.63 -4.32
C ALA A 21 -14.52 -27.37 -4.94
N ALA A 22 -14.48 -27.19 -6.27
CA ALA A 22 -13.32 -26.65 -6.95
C ALA A 22 -12.83 -25.43 -6.14
N PRO A 23 -11.53 -25.34 -5.80
CA PRO A 23 -11.04 -24.25 -4.99
C PRO A 23 -11.45 -22.96 -5.68
N ALA A 24 -12.08 -22.06 -4.91
CA ALA A 24 -12.50 -20.76 -5.39
C ALA A 24 -11.31 -20.13 -6.10
N ARG A 25 -11.37 -20.07 -7.44
CA ARG A 25 -10.30 -19.47 -8.23
C ARG A 25 -10.24 -18.02 -7.78
N VAL A 26 -9.12 -17.63 -7.18
CA VAL A 26 -8.82 -16.22 -6.93
C VAL A 26 -8.98 -15.53 -8.28
N ALA A 27 -9.92 -14.58 -8.36
CA ALA A 27 -10.07 -13.78 -9.56
C ALA A 27 -8.70 -13.21 -9.90
N PRO A 28 -8.19 -13.38 -11.14
CA PRO A 28 -6.89 -12.83 -11.50
C PRO A 28 -6.93 -11.34 -11.19
N ALA A 29 -6.02 -10.87 -10.33
CA ALA A 29 -5.88 -9.46 -10.06
C ALA A 29 -5.50 -8.81 -11.38
N VAL A 30 -6.35 -7.91 -11.89
CA VAL A 30 -5.96 -7.00 -12.97
C VAL A 30 -4.86 -6.12 -12.36
N PRO A 31 -3.59 -6.24 -12.81
CA PRO A 31 -2.53 -5.40 -12.28
C PRO A 31 -2.88 -3.95 -12.62
N ARG A 32 -3.02 -3.12 -11.59
CA ARG A 32 -3.10 -1.66 -11.76
C ARG A 32 -1.67 -1.14 -11.63
N PRO A 33 -0.98 -0.79 -12.73
CA PRO A 33 0.36 -0.26 -12.63
C PRO A 33 0.28 1.09 -11.91
N LEU A 34 0.87 1.16 -10.72
CA LEU A 34 1.06 2.41 -10.02
C LEU A 34 2.44 2.94 -10.39
N ILE A 35 2.48 4.15 -10.93
CA ILE A 35 3.72 4.77 -11.38
C ILE A 35 4.07 5.91 -10.47
N LEU A 36 5.31 5.86 -9.99
CA LEU A 36 5.87 6.83 -9.07
C LEU A 36 6.63 7.86 -9.89
N ILE A 37 6.11 9.09 -9.91
CA ILE A 37 6.71 10.19 -10.66
C ILE A 37 6.96 11.34 -9.67
N PRO A 38 8.18 11.86 -9.56
CA PRO A 38 8.41 13.12 -8.86
C PRO A 38 7.57 14.22 -9.53
N LEU A 39 7.08 15.19 -8.75
CA LEU A 39 6.26 16.27 -9.32
C LEU A 39 6.96 17.02 -10.46
N GLU A 40 8.27 17.23 -10.35
CA GLU A 40 9.07 17.91 -11.38
C GLU A 40 9.12 17.11 -12.69
N ASP A 41 9.36 15.79 -12.62
CA ASP A 41 9.38 14.94 -13.81
C ASP A 41 7.98 14.77 -14.42
N HIS A 42 6.92 14.78 -13.61
CA HIS A 42 5.55 14.76 -14.12
C HIS A 42 5.27 16.00 -14.98
N ILE A 43 5.79 17.17 -14.59
CA ILE A 43 5.68 18.39 -15.39
C ILE A 43 6.45 18.23 -16.71
N THR A 44 7.66 17.69 -16.68
CA THR A 44 8.50 17.42 -17.86
C THR A 44 7.83 16.44 -18.85
N ILE A 45 7.29 15.33 -18.33
CA ILE A 45 6.60 14.30 -19.13
C ILE A 45 5.34 14.89 -19.78
N VAL A 46 4.51 15.60 -19.00
CA VAL A 46 3.29 16.25 -19.53
C VAL A 46 3.64 17.36 -20.54
N GLY A 47 4.81 17.99 -20.39
CA GLY A 47 5.36 18.95 -21.34
C GLY A 47 5.87 18.36 -22.66
N GLY A 48 6.04 17.04 -22.75
CA GLY A 48 6.52 16.33 -23.94
C GLY A 48 8.04 16.09 -24.00
N ASP A 49 8.77 16.36 -22.92
CA ASP A 49 10.24 16.28 -22.87
C ASP A 49 10.77 15.14 -21.97
N GLY A 50 9.93 14.13 -21.67
CA GLY A 50 10.16 13.15 -20.59
C GLY A 50 10.49 11.71 -21.00
N ASP A 51 10.90 11.47 -22.24
CA ASP A 51 11.09 10.11 -22.78
C ASP A 51 12.12 9.26 -22.00
N ASP A 52 13.20 9.90 -21.54
CA ASP A 52 14.31 9.26 -20.83
C ASP A 52 14.10 9.15 -19.30
N THR A 53 12.95 9.62 -18.77
CA THR A 53 12.69 9.61 -17.32
C THR A 53 12.57 8.17 -16.81
N ILE A 54 13.30 7.84 -15.73
CA ILE A 54 13.21 6.53 -15.07
C ILE A 54 12.08 6.52 -14.05
N LEU A 55 11.17 5.58 -14.20
CA LEU A 55 9.98 5.37 -13.38
C LEU A 55 10.18 4.14 -12.49
N GLY A 56 9.92 4.30 -11.19
CA GLY A 56 9.95 3.22 -10.21
C GLY A 56 8.62 2.49 -10.10
N LEU A 57 8.65 1.16 -10.11
CA LEU A 57 7.47 0.29 -9.97
C LEU A 57 7.33 -0.26 -8.56
N THR A 58 6.09 -0.57 -8.15
CA THR A 58 5.76 -1.04 -6.81
C THR A 58 6.31 -2.42 -6.46
N ASP A 59 6.77 -3.18 -7.44
CA ASP A 59 7.45 -4.46 -7.29
C ASP A 59 8.98 -4.32 -7.12
N GLY A 60 9.51 -3.10 -7.16
CA GLY A 60 10.94 -2.82 -7.03
C GLY A 60 11.72 -2.80 -8.36
N THR A 61 11.04 -2.93 -9.50
CA THR A 61 11.66 -2.77 -10.83
C THR A 61 11.54 -1.33 -11.36
N THR A 62 12.17 -1.03 -12.52
CA THR A 62 12.18 0.30 -13.13
C THR A 62 11.91 0.23 -14.64
N MET A 63 11.39 1.31 -15.24
CA MET A 63 11.22 1.47 -16.69
C MET A 63 11.41 2.93 -17.15
N THR A 64 11.63 3.18 -18.44
CA THR A 64 11.66 4.54 -19.01
C THR A 64 10.26 5.09 -19.29
N GLY A 65 10.13 6.42 -19.42
CA GLY A 65 8.90 7.08 -19.85
C GLY A 65 8.42 6.60 -21.22
N ALA A 66 9.36 6.36 -22.16
CA ALA A 66 9.06 5.78 -23.47
C ALA A 66 8.54 4.33 -23.39
N GLU A 67 9.19 3.46 -22.60
CA GLU A 67 8.71 2.08 -22.37
C GLU A 67 7.34 2.06 -21.70
N TYR A 68 7.11 2.97 -20.77
CA TYR A 68 5.83 3.13 -20.11
C TYR A 68 4.71 3.48 -21.09
N LEU A 69 4.90 4.54 -21.89
CA LEU A 69 3.92 4.94 -22.91
C LEU A 69 3.65 3.80 -23.88
N ALA A 70 4.70 3.11 -24.34
CA ALA A 70 4.58 1.98 -25.25
C ALA A 70 3.81 0.79 -24.65
N GLN A 71 3.96 0.50 -23.34
CA GLN A 71 3.31 -0.64 -22.68
C GLN A 71 1.87 -0.35 -22.24
N HIS A 72 1.52 0.91 -21.99
CA HIS A 72 0.23 1.28 -21.37
C HIS A 72 -0.61 2.23 -22.22
N HIS A 73 -0.33 2.30 -23.52
CA HIS A 73 -1.15 3.00 -24.51
C HIS A 73 -2.56 2.38 -24.59
N GLY A 74 -3.44 2.69 -23.62
CA GLY A 74 -4.85 2.25 -23.59
C GLY A 74 -5.42 1.78 -22.24
N ASP A 75 -4.61 1.64 -21.19
CA ASP A 75 -5.05 1.14 -19.87
C ASP A 75 -5.37 2.26 -18.86
N GLU A 76 -6.14 1.94 -17.80
CA GLU A 76 -6.32 2.84 -16.65
C GLU A 76 -4.97 3.03 -15.91
N LEU A 77 -4.38 4.22 -16.05
CA LEU A 77 -3.19 4.62 -15.31
C LEU A 77 -3.54 5.22 -13.95
N GLU A 78 -2.87 4.77 -12.88
CA GLU A 78 -2.83 5.48 -11.61
C GLU A 78 -1.51 6.23 -11.44
N VAL A 79 -1.60 7.56 -11.34
CA VAL A 79 -0.47 8.44 -11.04
C VAL A 79 -0.48 8.81 -9.56
N ALA A 80 0.67 8.66 -8.92
CA ALA A 80 0.91 9.13 -7.55
C ALA A 80 1.91 10.30 -7.54
N VAL A 81 1.60 11.34 -6.76
CA VAL A 81 2.48 12.50 -6.57
C VAL A 81 3.19 12.38 -5.23
N PHE A 82 4.50 12.55 -5.26
CA PHE A 82 5.35 12.64 -4.08
C PHE A 82 5.96 14.03 -3.99
N HIS A 83 5.99 14.57 -2.77
CA HIS A 83 6.70 15.81 -2.46
C HIS A 83 8.07 15.45 -1.88
N PRO A 84 9.15 16.14 -2.28
CA PRO A 84 10.51 15.83 -1.83
C PRO A 84 10.67 15.80 -0.30
N GLN A 85 9.91 16.57 0.48
CA GLN A 85 10.02 16.55 1.96
C GLN A 85 8.86 15.86 2.66
N GLU A 86 7.68 15.79 2.05
CA GLU A 86 6.47 15.32 2.75
C GLU A 86 6.11 13.89 2.37
N GLY A 87 6.74 13.33 1.33
CA GLY A 87 6.40 12.01 0.83
C GLY A 87 5.15 12.03 -0.03
N ALA A 88 4.41 10.93 -0.01
CA ALA A 88 3.14 10.80 -0.72
C ALA A 88 2.19 11.95 -0.35
N VAL A 89 1.72 12.68 -1.37
CA VAL A 89 0.84 13.85 -1.17
C VAL A 89 -0.63 13.43 -1.28
N ASN A 90 -1.39 13.74 -0.23
CA ASN A 90 -2.85 13.82 -0.15
C ASN A 90 -3.73 12.66 -0.67
N LEU A 91 -4.39 12.03 0.31
CA LEU A 91 -5.82 11.74 0.33
C LEU A 91 -6.28 12.10 1.75
N TYR A 92 -6.99 13.22 1.91
CA TYR A 92 -7.52 13.63 3.21
C TYR A 92 -8.78 12.81 3.53
N ASP A 93 -8.78 12.09 4.66
CA ASP A 93 -9.92 11.28 5.07
C ASP A 93 -10.21 11.40 6.58
N THR A 94 -11.49 11.45 6.92
CA THR A 94 -12.04 11.47 8.29
C THR A 94 -12.56 10.11 8.74
N GLN A 95 -12.36 9.06 7.93
CA GLN A 95 -12.68 7.69 8.30
C GLN A 95 -11.46 6.98 8.89
N ARG A 96 -11.73 5.97 9.73
CA ARG A 96 -10.67 5.18 10.39
C ARG A 96 -9.88 4.31 9.41
N PHE A 97 -10.52 3.75 8.39
CA PHE A 97 -9.89 2.76 7.52
C PHE A 97 -9.41 3.39 6.23
N ALA A 98 -8.17 3.08 5.85
CA ALA A 98 -7.60 3.55 4.60
C ALA A 98 -8.37 2.98 3.41
N ASN A 99 -8.78 3.87 2.50
CA ASN A 99 -9.38 3.47 1.23
C ASN A 99 -8.31 2.81 0.32
N ARG A 100 -8.76 2.22 -0.80
CA ARG A 100 -7.88 1.50 -1.72
C ARG A 100 -6.69 2.35 -2.17
N LYS A 101 -6.93 3.59 -2.62
CA LYS A 101 -5.87 4.49 -3.09
C LYS A 101 -4.85 4.85 -2.01
N GLN A 102 -5.28 5.05 -0.76
CA GLN A 102 -4.37 5.28 0.37
C GLN A 102 -3.52 4.05 0.68
N ARG A 103 -4.08 2.84 0.55
CA ARG A 103 -3.32 1.59 0.71
C ARG A 103 -2.26 1.44 -0.37
N ASP A 104 -2.62 1.68 -1.62
CA ASP A 104 -1.72 1.57 -2.77
C ASP A 104 -0.57 2.58 -2.65
N LEU A 105 -0.90 3.82 -2.26
CA LEU A 105 0.09 4.87 -2.04
C LEU A 105 0.99 4.60 -0.82
N ALA A 106 0.48 3.96 0.23
CA ALA A 106 1.30 3.55 1.38
C ALA A 106 2.29 2.43 1.02
N ARG A 107 1.88 1.48 0.18
CA ARG A 107 2.76 0.43 -0.36
C ARG A 107 3.87 1.02 -1.23
N ALA A 108 3.54 1.99 -2.08
CA ALA A 108 4.54 2.70 -2.87
C ALA A 108 5.53 3.50 -2.03
N THR A 109 5.05 4.13 -0.95
CA THR A 109 5.90 4.92 -0.05
C THR A 109 7.03 4.06 0.52
N LEU A 110 6.70 2.85 0.98
CA LEU A 110 7.69 1.85 1.37
C LEU A 110 7.15 0.43 1.10
N PRO A 111 7.75 -0.33 0.15
CA PRO A 111 7.21 -1.64 -0.29
C PRO A 111 7.45 -2.77 0.71
N THR A 112 8.03 -2.48 1.87
CA THR A 112 8.25 -3.44 2.96
C THR A 112 7.95 -2.81 4.31
N CYS A 113 7.75 -3.65 5.33
CA CYS A 113 7.60 -3.17 6.70
C CYS A 113 8.82 -2.32 7.14
N PRO A 114 8.64 -1.14 7.74
CA PRO A 114 9.72 -0.19 8.05
C PRO A 114 10.64 -0.62 9.22
N VAL A 115 10.32 -1.71 9.91
CA VAL A 115 11.14 -2.19 11.04
C VAL A 115 12.44 -2.80 10.52
N PRO A 116 13.62 -2.43 11.07
CA PRO A 116 14.92 -2.89 10.59
C PRO A 116 15.03 -4.41 10.46
N GLY A 117 15.49 -4.87 9.30
CA GLY A 117 15.67 -6.30 9.01
C GLY A 117 14.38 -7.07 8.68
N CYS A 118 13.20 -6.43 8.75
CA CYS A 118 11.96 -7.06 8.32
C CYS A 118 11.93 -7.20 6.79
N ARG A 119 11.47 -8.36 6.30
CA ARG A 119 11.37 -8.66 4.86
C ARG A 119 9.93 -8.81 4.38
N HIS A 120 8.97 -8.45 5.22
CA HIS A 120 7.56 -8.62 4.90
C HIS A 120 7.14 -7.58 3.86
N ALA A 121 6.67 -8.05 2.71
CA ALA A 121 6.17 -7.19 1.64
C ALA A 121 4.94 -6.41 2.12
N ALA A 122 4.80 -5.17 1.65
CA ALA A 122 3.69 -4.29 1.99
C ALA A 122 2.32 -4.86 1.60
N ASP A 123 2.24 -5.74 0.59
CA ASP A 123 0.99 -6.41 0.21
C ASP A 123 0.42 -7.32 1.29
N ASN A 124 1.30 -7.88 2.12
CA ASN A 124 0.93 -8.72 3.26
C ASN A 124 0.87 -7.94 4.57
N CYS A 125 1.04 -6.62 4.50
CA CYS A 125 1.00 -5.74 5.66
C CYS A 125 -0.40 -5.14 5.90
N GLU A 126 -0.59 -4.70 7.13
CA GLU A 126 -1.72 -3.91 7.58
C GLU A 126 -1.35 -2.43 7.49
N VAL A 127 -2.35 -1.57 7.21
CA VAL A 127 -2.16 -0.12 7.32
C VAL A 127 -2.13 0.26 8.79
N HIS A 128 -1.06 0.93 9.19
CA HIS A 128 -0.82 1.43 10.51
C HIS A 128 -0.92 2.95 10.54
N HIS A 129 -1.53 3.51 11.58
CA HIS A 129 -1.50 4.94 11.85
C HIS A 129 -0.34 5.27 12.79
N ILE A 130 0.60 6.09 12.34
CA ILE A 130 1.76 6.54 13.14
C ILE A 130 1.31 7.27 14.42
N LYS A 131 0.39 8.22 14.27
CA LYS A 131 -0.45 8.73 15.35
C LYS A 131 -1.74 7.92 15.35
N ALA A 132 -1.98 7.12 16.38
CA ALA A 132 -3.14 6.26 16.47
C ALA A 132 -4.46 7.01 16.23
N TRP A 133 -5.39 6.39 15.50
CA TRP A 133 -6.73 6.92 15.23
C TRP A 133 -7.47 7.31 16.51
N SER A 134 -7.43 6.46 17.54
CA SER A 134 -8.06 6.69 18.84
C SER A 134 -7.52 7.91 19.58
N ARG A 135 -6.35 8.43 19.17
CA ARG A 135 -5.72 9.64 19.72
C ARG A 135 -5.83 10.83 18.76
N GLY A 136 -6.76 10.77 17.80
CA GLY A 136 -7.00 11.84 16.83
C GLY A 136 -5.96 11.90 15.73
N GLY A 137 -5.39 10.76 15.32
CA GLY A 137 -4.62 10.66 14.09
C GLY A 137 -5.55 10.46 12.89
N HIS A 138 -5.35 11.26 11.84
CA HIS A 138 -6.14 11.15 10.62
C HIS A 138 -5.61 10.06 9.70
N THR A 139 -6.48 9.53 8.84
CA THR A 139 -6.10 8.55 7.83
C THR A 139 -5.61 9.29 6.60
N ASN A 140 -4.43 9.89 6.71
CA ASN A 140 -3.77 10.66 5.64
C ASN A 140 -2.36 10.12 5.43
N MET A 141 -1.81 10.23 4.22
CA MET A 141 -0.53 9.60 3.87
C MET A 141 0.63 9.93 4.81
N ASN A 142 0.71 11.16 5.30
CA ASN A 142 1.75 11.54 6.27
C ASN A 142 1.68 10.77 7.59
N ASN A 143 0.55 10.15 7.89
CA ASN A 143 0.26 9.38 9.10
C ASN A 143 0.11 7.87 8.86
N LEU A 144 0.29 7.37 7.63
CA LEU A 144 0.12 5.95 7.30
C LEU A 144 1.46 5.25 7.04
N ALA A 145 1.56 4.00 7.47
CA ALA A 145 2.67 3.11 7.15
C ALA A 145 2.19 1.66 6.97
N MET A 146 2.90 0.88 6.15
CA MET A 146 2.59 -0.54 5.96
C MET A 146 3.40 -1.37 6.97
N LEU A 147 2.73 -1.99 7.96
CA LEU A 147 3.39 -2.83 8.96
C LEU A 147 2.90 -4.27 8.85
N CYS A 148 3.80 -5.25 8.99
CA CYS A 148 3.37 -6.64 9.10
C CYS A 148 2.55 -6.81 10.39
N ARG A 149 1.66 -7.80 10.43
CA ARG A 149 0.77 -8.05 11.58
C ARG A 149 1.51 -8.11 12.94
N TYR A 150 2.71 -8.68 12.96
CA TYR A 150 3.54 -8.73 14.18
C TYR A 150 4.00 -7.35 14.63
N HIS A 151 4.61 -6.57 13.73
CA HIS A 151 5.11 -5.23 14.06
C HIS A 151 3.98 -4.23 14.29
N ASN A 152 2.85 -4.34 13.57
CA ASN A 152 1.68 -3.51 13.81
C ASN A 152 1.15 -3.70 15.24
N ARG A 153 1.02 -4.96 15.69
CA ARG A 153 0.58 -5.29 17.05
C ARG A 153 1.53 -4.81 18.14
N THR A 154 2.83 -4.77 17.84
CA THR A 154 3.89 -4.55 18.83
C THR A 154 4.51 -3.16 18.75
N ASN A 155 3.99 -2.30 17.88
CA ASN A 155 4.37 -0.90 17.77
C ASN A 155 3.93 -0.13 19.01
N ASP A 156 4.80 0.73 19.53
CA ASP A 156 4.47 1.60 20.66
C ASP A 156 3.68 2.84 20.18
N ASP A 157 2.35 2.71 20.10
CA ASP A 157 1.43 3.79 19.69
C ASP A 157 1.37 4.96 20.67
N ASP A 158 1.90 4.76 21.89
CA ASP A 158 2.09 5.81 22.87
C ASP A 158 3.57 6.17 23.05
N PRO A 159 4.01 7.34 22.56
CA PRO A 159 5.40 7.77 22.71
C PRO A 159 5.88 7.86 24.17
N ALA A 160 4.96 7.99 25.14
CA ALA A 160 5.27 7.98 26.56
C ALA A 160 5.65 6.58 27.11
N HIS A 161 5.30 5.51 26.39
CA HIS A 161 5.48 4.12 26.82
C HIS A 161 6.29 3.34 25.78
N ALA A 162 7.60 3.60 25.73
CA ALA A 162 8.50 2.98 24.76
C ALA A 162 9.08 1.65 25.26
N HIS A 163 8.71 0.55 24.62
CA HIS A 163 9.18 -0.81 24.91
C HIS A 163 9.87 -1.47 23.72
N ARG A 164 9.25 -1.42 22.54
CA ARG A 164 9.70 -2.10 21.31
C ARG A 164 10.02 -1.14 20.17
N GLY A 165 9.80 0.15 20.38
CA GLY A 165 9.97 1.19 19.39
C GLY A 165 8.68 1.43 18.62
N ARG A 166 8.71 2.46 17.78
CA ARG A 166 7.56 2.89 17.00
C ARG A 166 7.96 3.33 15.61
N VAL A 167 7.03 3.29 14.67
CA VAL A 167 7.22 3.90 13.35
C VAL A 167 6.91 5.39 13.42
N GLU A 168 7.75 6.20 12.78
CA GLU A 168 7.52 7.63 12.56
C GLU A 168 7.70 7.97 11.09
N ASN A 169 7.07 9.03 10.62
CA ASN A 169 7.32 9.55 9.28
C ASN A 169 8.48 10.54 9.35
N ILE A 170 9.60 10.20 8.72
CA ILE A 170 10.78 11.05 8.66
C ILE A 170 10.94 11.50 7.21
N ARG A 171 10.58 12.76 6.94
CA ARG A 171 10.68 13.38 5.61
C ARG A 171 10.02 12.56 4.49
N GLY A 172 8.83 12.03 4.75
CA GLY A 172 8.08 11.22 3.80
C GLY A 172 8.38 9.73 3.85
N VAL A 173 9.32 9.28 4.71
CA VAL A 173 9.72 7.87 4.82
C VAL A 173 9.33 7.31 6.19
N PRO A 174 8.41 6.33 6.26
CA PRO A 174 8.18 5.56 7.47
C PRO A 174 9.48 4.92 7.96
N THR A 175 9.93 5.32 9.14
CA THR A 175 11.21 4.94 9.75
C THR A 175 10.95 4.47 11.16
N TRP A 176 11.58 3.37 11.56
CA TRP A 176 11.45 2.89 12.93
C TRP A 176 12.34 3.70 13.87
N ARG A 177 11.77 4.13 15.00
CA ARG A 177 12.47 4.71 16.13
C ARG A 177 12.58 3.66 17.25
N SER A 178 13.80 3.38 17.67
CA SER A 178 14.08 2.49 18.80
C SER A 178 13.51 3.02 20.12
N PRO A 179 13.34 2.18 21.15
CA PRO A 179 12.98 2.64 22.50
C PRO A 179 13.94 3.68 23.09
N ARG A 180 15.20 3.68 22.63
CA ARG A 180 16.23 4.64 23.04
C ARG A 180 16.26 5.92 22.19
N GLY A 181 15.34 6.06 21.25
CA GLY A 181 15.20 7.26 20.42
C GLY A 181 15.97 7.26 19.11
N HIS A 182 16.82 6.28 18.81
CA HIS A 182 17.52 6.20 17.52
C HIS A 182 16.56 5.92 16.36
N LEU A 183 16.70 6.68 15.28
CA LEU A 183 16.03 6.41 14.00
C LEU A 183 16.85 5.39 13.21
N VAL A 184 16.22 4.31 12.77
CA VAL A 184 16.87 3.25 12.01
C VAL A 184 15.96 2.88 10.84
N ALA A 185 16.46 3.07 9.62
CA ALA A 185 15.77 2.68 8.40
C ALA A 185 15.84 1.16 8.20
N ASN A 186 14.83 0.58 7.55
CA ASN A 186 14.94 -0.76 7.02
C ASN A 186 15.61 -0.71 5.64
N THR A 187 16.85 -1.18 5.56
CA THR A 187 17.64 -1.19 4.32
C THR A 187 17.48 -2.47 3.50
N THR A 188 16.58 -3.37 3.89
CA THR A 188 16.45 -4.69 3.23
C THR A 188 15.86 -4.60 1.83
N HIS A 189 15.02 -3.58 1.59
CA HIS A 189 14.41 -3.33 0.28
C HIS A 189 14.21 -1.82 0.11
N PRO A 190 15.28 -1.06 -0.23
CA PRO A 190 15.29 0.40 -0.22
C PRO A 190 14.57 1.01 -1.45
N TYR A 191 13.66 0.28 -2.09
CA TYR A 191 12.98 0.74 -3.30
C TYR A 191 11.63 1.41 -2.98
N GLY A 192 11.61 2.21 -1.92
CA GLY A 192 10.46 3.08 -1.62
C GLY A 192 10.44 4.29 -2.53
N ALA A 193 9.28 4.90 -2.72
CA ALA A 193 9.11 6.05 -3.59
C ALA A 193 10.14 7.16 -3.31
N MET A 194 10.38 7.52 -2.05
CA MET A 194 11.33 8.58 -1.73
C MET A 194 12.78 8.25 -2.12
N THR A 195 13.15 6.97 -2.10
CA THR A 195 14.47 6.53 -2.53
C THR A 195 14.57 6.50 -4.05
N LEU A 196 13.56 5.96 -4.73
CA LEU A 196 13.54 5.87 -6.19
C LEU A 196 13.46 7.24 -6.85
N LEU A 197 12.67 8.15 -6.29
CA LEU A 197 12.39 9.47 -6.85
C LEU A 197 13.44 10.52 -6.47
N TYR A 198 14.04 10.41 -5.28
CA TYR A 198 14.90 11.48 -4.74
C TYR A 198 16.25 10.99 -4.19
N GLY A 199 16.57 9.70 -4.32
CA GLY A 199 17.85 9.12 -3.88
C GLY A 199 18.06 9.14 -2.35
N ARG A 200 17.01 9.05 -1.55
CA ARG A 200 17.03 9.19 -0.08
C ARG A 200 16.77 7.92 0.68
#